data_AF-A0A2S7SVE7-F1
#
_entry.id   AF-A0A2S7SVE7-F1
#
_cell.length_a   1.000
_cell.length_b   1.000
_cell.length_c   1.000
_cell.angle_alpha   90.00
_cell.angle_beta   90.00
_cell.angle_gamma   90.00
#
_symmetry.space_group_name_H-M   'P 1'
#
loop_
_entity.id
_entity.type
_entity.pdbx_description
1 polymer ?
#
loop_
_entity_poly.entity_id
_entity_poly.type
_entity_poly.pdbx_seq_one_letter_code
_entity_poly.pdbx_strand_id
1 'polypeptide(L)'
;MNELQETAIALQQDYGLQVPDEISEETILKRLAERVAVLVDRGAEAFFQMMYRLDISERKLNEAIGTPDVAEKIARLIYDRQLQKIRSRAFFKGGGKDVDQDLKW
;
A
#
# COMPACT_ATOMS: atom_id res chain seq x y z
N MET A 1 12.20 10.80 -10.45
CA MET A 1 11.97 9.54 -9.71
C MET A 1 10.69 8.95 -10.26
N ASN A 2 10.66 7.67 -10.64
CA ASN A 2 9.42 7.04 -11.11
C ASN A 2 8.51 6.70 -9.91
N GLU A 3 7.18 6.78 -10.07
CA GLU A 3 6.18 6.44 -9.04
C GLU A 3 6.43 5.05 -8.42
N LEU A 4 6.89 4.09 -9.24
CA LEU A 4 7.25 2.73 -8.80
C LEU A 4 8.44 2.70 -7.84
N GLN A 5 9.49 3.49 -8.12
CA GLN A 5 10.67 3.57 -7.26
C GLN A 5 10.34 4.25 -5.93
N GLU A 6 9.54 5.31 -5.95
CA GLU A 6 9.07 5.97 -4.73
C GLU A 6 8.21 5.02 -3.88
N THR A 7 7.37 4.22 -4.52
CA THR A 7 6.56 3.19 -3.84
C THR A 7 7.44 2.13 -3.19
N ALA A 8 8.42 1.60 -3.92
CA ALA A 8 9.35 0.60 -3.40
C ALA A 8 10.18 1.14 -2.21
N ILE A 9 10.67 2.37 -2.29
CA ILE A 9 11.43 3.01 -1.20
C ILE A 9 10.55 3.23 0.03
N ALA A 10 9.33 3.75 -0.16
CA ALA A 10 8.38 3.94 0.94
C ALA A 10 8.04 2.61 1.63
N LEU A 11 7.85 1.55 0.84
CA LEU A 11 7.57 0.21 1.38
C LEU A 11 8.78 -0.37 2.14
N GLN A 12 9.99 -0.15 1.64
CA GLN A 12 11.21 -0.59 2.30
C GLN A 12 11.45 0.15 3.63
N GLN A 13 11.25 1.48 3.66
CA GLN A 13 11.44 2.31 4.85
C GLN A 13 10.38 2.05 5.92
N ASP A 14 9.10 1.97 5.53
CA ASP A 14 7.99 1.88 6.48
C ASP A 14 7.73 0.44 6.96
N TYR A 15 8.04 -0.56 6.12
CA TYR A 15 7.71 -1.97 6.38
C TYR A 15 8.87 -2.96 6.30
N GLY A 16 10.10 -2.50 6.02
CA GLY A 16 11.28 -3.36 5.90
C GLY A 16 11.18 -4.35 4.73
N LEU A 17 10.38 -4.04 3.71
CA LEU A 17 10.22 -4.88 2.53
C LEU A 17 11.48 -4.85 1.67
N GLN A 18 12.11 -6.01 1.49
CA GLN A 18 13.18 -6.17 0.51
C GLN A 18 12.56 -6.29 -0.89
N VAL A 19 12.53 -5.17 -1.61
CA VAL A 19 12.16 -5.11 -3.02
C VAL A 19 13.44 -5.37 -3.84
N PRO A 20 13.42 -6.30 -4.80
CA PRO A 20 14.57 -6.57 -5.67
C PRO A 20 14.91 -5.36 -6.56
N ASP A 21 16.10 -5.39 -7.15
CA ASP A 21 16.63 -4.32 -8.02
C ASP A 21 15.70 -4.03 -9.22
N GLU A 22 15.00 -5.08 -9.71
CA GLU A 22 13.98 -4.96 -10.74
C GLU A 22 12.61 -4.58 -10.15
N ILE A 23 12.38 -3.27 -10.05
CA ILE A 23 11.16 -2.70 -9.48
C ILE A 23 10.06 -2.63 -10.54
N SER A 24 9.19 -3.64 -10.54
CA SER A 24 7.95 -3.69 -11.34
C SER A 24 6.72 -3.73 -10.45
N GLU A 25 5.57 -3.20 -10.91
CA GLU A 25 4.30 -3.24 -10.16
C GLU A 25 3.98 -4.67 -9.72
N GLU A 26 4.08 -5.63 -10.64
CA GLU A 26 3.80 -7.03 -10.38
C GLU A 26 4.73 -7.62 -9.31
N THR A 27 6.02 -7.28 -9.35
CA THR A 27 7.01 -7.70 -8.35
C THR A 27 6.70 -7.12 -6.98
N ILE A 28 6.30 -5.84 -6.90
CA ILE A 28 5.89 -5.19 -5.64
C ILE A 28 4.65 -5.88 -5.06
N LEU A 29 3.63 -6.11 -5.89
CA LEU A 29 2.40 -6.78 -5.49
C LEU A 29 2.67 -8.19 -4.99
N LYS A 30 3.49 -8.96 -5.70
CA LYS A 30 3.88 -10.31 -5.30
C LYS A 30 4.58 -10.32 -3.94
N ARG A 31 5.56 -9.42 -3.73
CA ARG A 31 6.28 -9.30 -2.45
C ARG A 31 5.36 -8.88 -1.31
N LEU A 32 4.44 -7.96 -1.56
CA LEU A 32 3.41 -7.56 -0.60
C LEU A 32 2.49 -8.73 -0.25
N ALA A 33 2.05 -9.51 -1.25
CA ALA A 33 1.20 -10.66 -1.04
C ALA A 33 1.91 -11.74 -0.22
N GLU A 34 3.16 -12.07 -0.54
CA GLU A 34 3.98 -13.00 0.25
C GLU A 34 4.14 -12.51 1.70
N ARG A 35 4.39 -11.22 1.89
CA ARG A 35 4.52 -10.63 3.23
C ARG A 35 3.21 -10.69 4.01
N VAL A 36 2.09 -10.39 3.36
CA VAL A 36 0.76 -10.48 3.95
C VAL A 36 0.42 -11.92 4.31
N ALA A 37 0.68 -12.88 3.42
CA ALA A 37 0.45 -14.30 3.67
C ALA A 37 1.21 -14.77 4.92
N VAL A 38 2.48 -14.37 5.06
CA VAL A 38 3.29 -14.66 6.25
C VAL A 38 2.71 -14.02 7.51
N LEU A 39 2.12 -12.81 7.43
CA LEU A 39 1.51 -12.15 8.58
C LEU A 39 0.19 -12.80 8.99
N VAL A 40 -0.63 -13.18 8.01
CA VAL A 40 -1.88 -13.92 8.23
C VAL A 40 -1.58 -15.27 8.90
N ASP A 41 -0.55 -15.98 8.42
CA ASP A 41 -0.09 -17.26 8.99
C ASP A 41 0.47 -17.11 10.42
N ARG A 42 1.22 -16.03 10.68
CA ARG A 42 1.73 -15.70 12.03
C ARG A 42 0.64 -15.30 13.01
N GLY A 43 -0.54 -14.90 12.54
CA GLY A 43 -1.69 -14.59 13.35
C GLY A 43 -2.40 -13.32 12.94
N ALA A 44 -3.74 -13.36 13.03
CA ALA A 44 -4.62 -12.25 12.67
C ALA A 44 -4.26 -10.92 13.35
N GLU A 45 -3.79 -10.95 14.61
CA GLU A 45 -3.49 -9.74 15.38
C GLU A 45 -2.32 -8.92 14.78
N ALA A 46 -1.23 -9.59 14.41
CA ALA A 46 -0.07 -8.94 13.77
C ALA A 46 -0.43 -8.41 12.37
N PHE A 47 -1.31 -9.14 11.67
CA PHE A 47 -1.85 -8.70 10.39
C PHE A 47 -2.70 -7.42 10.54
N PHE A 48 -3.69 -7.40 11.44
CA PHE A 48 -4.53 -6.23 11.68
C PHE A 48 -3.72 -5.01 12.12
N GLN A 49 -2.74 -5.18 13.03
CA GLN A 49 -1.85 -4.09 13.45
C GLN A 49 -1.10 -3.46 12.27
N MET A 50 -0.62 -4.26 11.33
CA MET A 50 0.04 -3.72 10.14
C MET A 50 -0.96 -2.96 9.25
N MET A 51 -2.16 -3.49 9.07
CA MET A 51 -3.18 -2.87 8.21
C MET A 51 -3.68 -1.53 8.75
N TYR A 52 -3.80 -1.38 10.07
CA TYR A 52 -4.09 -0.09 10.69
C TYR A 52 -2.99 0.96 10.43
N ARG A 53 -1.70 0.56 10.51
CA ARG A 53 -0.59 1.48 10.19
C ARG A 53 -0.59 1.92 8.73
N LEU A 54 -1.14 1.08 7.85
CA LEU A 54 -1.29 1.34 6.42
C LEU A 54 -2.52 2.17 6.06
N ASP A 55 -3.33 2.57 7.06
CA ASP A 55 -4.61 3.27 6.85
C ASP A 55 -5.59 2.45 6.00
N ILE A 56 -5.57 1.12 6.17
CA ILE A 56 -6.53 0.21 5.53
C ILE A 56 -7.65 -0.08 6.54
N SER A 57 -8.88 0.23 6.17
CA SER A 57 -10.03 0.01 7.05
C SER A 57 -10.35 -1.48 7.20
N GLU A 58 -10.73 -1.87 8.43
CA GLU A 58 -11.17 -3.23 8.75
C GLU A 58 -12.29 -3.72 7.85
N ARG A 59 -13.15 -2.82 7.37
CA ARG A 59 -14.23 -3.17 6.45
C ARG A 59 -13.69 -3.76 5.14
N LYS A 60 -12.70 -3.09 4.52
CA LYS A 60 -12.03 -3.60 3.31
C LYS A 60 -11.26 -4.88 3.58
N LEU A 61 -10.71 -5.01 4.78
CA LEU A 61 -10.06 -6.23 5.22
C LEU A 61 -11.05 -7.39 5.30
N ASN A 62 -12.18 -7.21 5.98
CA ASN A 62 -13.23 -8.22 6.10
C ASN A 62 -13.84 -8.59 4.75
N GLU A 63 -13.85 -7.69 3.77
CA GLU A 63 -14.26 -8.02 2.40
C GLU A 63 -13.22 -8.89 1.66
N ALA A 64 -11.95 -8.78 2.03
CA ALA A 64 -10.88 -9.62 1.49
C ALA A 64 -10.74 -10.95 2.25
N ILE A 65 -10.92 -10.93 3.57
CA ILE A 65 -10.91 -12.09 4.46
C ILE A 65 -12.15 -12.94 4.14
N GLY A 66 -11.94 -14.17 3.70
CA GLY A 66 -13.00 -15.06 3.21
C GLY A 66 -12.93 -15.30 1.70
N THR A 67 -11.98 -14.66 1.00
CA THR A 67 -11.61 -15.06 -0.36
C THR A 67 -10.27 -15.81 -0.36
N PRO A 68 -10.08 -16.79 -1.27
CA PRO A 68 -8.83 -17.56 -1.33
C PRO A 68 -7.61 -16.66 -1.61
N ASP A 69 -7.80 -15.57 -2.33
CA ASP A 69 -6.73 -14.63 -2.73
C ASP A 69 -6.59 -13.44 -1.76
N VAL A 70 -6.85 -13.64 -0.47
CA VAL A 70 -6.80 -12.57 0.55
C VAL A 70 -5.47 -11.82 0.51
N ALA A 71 -4.34 -12.53 0.38
CA ALA A 71 -3.02 -11.94 0.38
C ALA A 71 -2.81 -10.99 -0.82
N GLU A 72 -3.27 -11.38 -2.02
CA GLU A 72 -3.15 -10.60 -3.24
C GLU A 72 -4.07 -9.37 -3.21
N LYS A 73 -5.30 -9.53 -2.74
CA LYS A 73 -6.24 -8.40 -2.58
C LYS A 73 -5.69 -7.36 -1.61
N ILE A 74 -5.17 -7.81 -0.48
CA ILE A 74 -4.59 -6.90 0.51
C ILE A 74 -3.32 -6.24 -0.05
N ALA A 75 -2.46 -7.00 -0.74
CA ALA A 75 -1.29 -6.44 -1.42
C ALA A 75 -1.67 -5.32 -2.40
N ARG A 76 -2.74 -5.53 -3.18
CA ARG A 76 -3.27 -4.51 -4.09
C ARG A 76 -3.76 -3.29 -3.34
N LEU A 77 -4.49 -3.46 -2.24
CA LEU A 77 -4.95 -2.34 -1.40
C LEU A 77 -3.80 -1.52 -0.83
N ILE A 78 -2.74 -2.19 -0.36
CA ILE A 78 -1.53 -1.54 0.15
C ILE A 78 -0.86 -0.71 -0.95
N TYR A 79 -0.66 -1.33 -2.10
CA TYR A 79 -0.05 -0.66 -3.25
C TYR A 79 -0.84 0.57 -3.68
N ASP A 80 -2.16 0.43 -3.84
CA ASP A 80 -3.05 1.53 -4.23
C ASP A 80 -2.98 2.69 -3.22
N ARG A 81 -2.91 2.37 -1.92
CA ARG A 81 -2.79 3.38 -0.86
C ARG A 81 -1.45 4.12 -0.90
N GLN A 82 -0.35 3.42 -1.16
CA GLN A 82 0.96 4.07 -1.33
C GLN A 82 0.99 4.94 -2.58
N LEU A 83 0.43 4.46 -3.69
CA LEU A 83 0.31 5.23 -4.92
C LEU A 83 -0.53 6.49 -4.72
N GLN A 84 -1.66 6.39 -4.01
CA GLN A 84 -2.45 7.56 -3.62
C GLN A 84 -1.64 8.55 -2.78
N LYS A 85 -0.88 8.10 -1.78
CA LYS A 85 -0.02 9.00 -0.97
C LYS A 85 1.02 9.70 -1.83
N ILE A 86 1.67 9.00 -2.74
CA ILE A 86 2.69 9.56 -3.64
C ILE A 86 2.04 10.57 -4.59
N ARG A 87 0.91 10.23 -5.19
CA ARG A 87 0.15 11.14 -6.07
C ARG A 87 -0.36 12.38 -5.35
N SER A 88 -0.92 12.23 -4.15
CA SER A 88 -1.30 13.38 -3.32
C SER A 88 -0.09 14.25 -3.00
N ARG A 89 1.04 13.66 -2.59
CA ARG A 89 2.28 14.41 -2.35
C ARG A 89 2.77 15.13 -3.61
N ALA A 90 2.76 14.48 -4.77
CA ALA A 90 3.16 15.07 -6.04
C ALA A 90 2.23 16.22 -6.44
N PHE A 91 0.93 16.04 -6.28
CA PHE A 91 -0.10 17.02 -6.55
C PHE A 91 0.06 18.28 -5.68
N PHE A 92 0.25 18.12 -4.36
CA PHE A 92 0.48 19.25 -3.45
C PHE A 92 1.88 19.87 -3.56
N LYS A 93 2.90 19.10 -3.99
CA LYS A 93 4.27 19.61 -4.19
C LYS A 93 4.44 20.35 -5.52
N GLY A 94 3.60 20.05 -6.53
CA GLY A 94 3.56 20.75 -7.81
C GLY A 94 2.57 21.93 -7.88
N GLY A 95 1.55 21.93 -7.02
CA GLY A 95 0.40 22.86 -7.06
C GLY A 95 0.34 23.86 -5.92
N GLY A 96 1.43 24.55 -5.60
CA GLY A 96 1.41 25.71 -4.68
C GLY A 96 0.64 26.94 -5.20
N LYS A 97 -0.03 26.83 -6.35
CA LYS A 97 -0.98 27.81 -6.87
C LYS A 97 -2.10 27.02 -7.57
N ASP A 98 -3.34 27.26 -7.20
CA ASP A 98 -4.56 26.83 -7.92
C ASP A 98 -5.30 25.55 -7.49
N VAL A 99 -5.16 25.06 -6.24
CA VAL A 99 -6.08 24.01 -5.73
C VAL A 99 -7.05 24.49 -4.64
N ASP A 100 -7.59 25.69 -4.82
CA ASP A 100 -8.63 26.26 -3.96
C ASP A 100 -10.06 25.90 -4.41
N GLN A 101 -10.27 25.05 -5.43
CA GLN A 101 -11.61 24.93 -6.03
C GLN A 101 -12.33 23.59 -5.91
N ASP A 102 -11.70 22.48 -5.51
CA ASP A 102 -12.38 21.16 -5.51
C ASP A 102 -12.37 20.39 -4.19
N LEU A 103 -12.07 21.06 -3.07
CA LEU A 103 -12.32 20.53 -1.73
C LEU A 103 -13.53 21.25 -1.11
N LYS A 104 -14.70 21.02 -1.69
CA LYS A 104 -15.97 21.20 -0.96
C LYS A 104 -16.40 19.83 -0.43
N TRP A 105 -16.39 19.78 0.90
CA TRP A 105 -16.98 18.80 1.81
C TRP A 105 -18.34 18.25 1.37
#